data_AF-K6UAY0-F1
#
_entry.id   AF-K6UAY0-F1
#
_cell.length_a   1.000
_cell.length_b   1.000
_cell.length_c   1.000
_cell.angle_alpha   90.00
_cell.angle_beta   90.00
_cell.angle_gamma   90.00
#
_symmetry.space_group_name_H-M   'P 1'
#
loop_
_entity.id
_entity.type
_entity.pdbx_description
1 polymer ?
#
loop_
_entity_poly.entity_id
_entity_poly.type
_entity_poly.pdbx_seq_one_letter_code
_entity_poly.pdbx_strand_id
1 'polypeptide(L)'
;MENNESLKTVIEDIEGLLDGILLSGVSVTLDGTLREMNRLAVSCDKLGLKEGASMLFNLEEILKKKRHTLNFDVDEVVRSLAVLGSYVSLVKGKMKGI
;
A
#
# COMPACT_ATOMS: atom_id res chain seq x y z
N MET A 1 19.10 3.98 -15.07
CA MET A 1 19.34 2.86 -14.11
C MET A 1 18.75 3.20 -12.74
N GLU A 2 18.99 4.40 -12.17
CA GLU A 2 18.44 4.84 -10.86
C GLU A 2 16.91 4.69 -10.70
N ASN A 3 16.11 5.02 -11.72
CA ASN A 3 14.66 4.92 -11.61
C ASN A 3 14.14 3.48 -11.47
N ASN A 4 14.81 2.49 -12.08
CA ASN A 4 14.37 1.09 -12.00
C ASN A 4 14.67 0.49 -10.63
N GLU A 5 15.80 0.85 -10.02
CA GLU A 5 16.10 0.46 -8.64
C GLU A 5 15.17 1.17 -7.65
N SER A 6 14.92 2.46 -7.83
CA SER A 6 13.97 3.21 -7.00
C SER A 6 12.56 2.64 -7.08
N LEU A 7 12.10 2.26 -8.29
CA LEU A 7 10.82 1.60 -8.51
C LEU A 7 10.76 0.24 -7.82
N LYS A 8 11.83 -0.56 -7.93
CA LYS A 8 11.91 -1.87 -7.29
C LYS A 8 11.80 -1.74 -5.77
N THR A 9 12.55 -0.81 -5.17
CA THR A 9 12.52 -0.57 -3.72
C THR A 9 11.13 -0.15 -3.26
N VAL A 10 10.47 0.79 -3.94
CA VAL A 10 9.10 1.21 -3.56
C VAL A 10 8.12 0.06 -3.64
N ILE A 11 8.25 -0.80 -4.64
CA ILE A 11 7.40 -1.98 -4.80
C ILE A 11 7.63 -3.01 -3.70
N GLU A 12 8.89 -3.29 -3.34
CA GLU A 12 9.24 -4.20 -2.24
C GLU A 12 8.79 -3.64 -0.89
N ASP A 13 8.91 -2.33 -0.67
CA ASP A 13 8.42 -1.65 0.54
C ASP A 13 6.89 -1.77 0.67
N ILE A 14 6.14 -1.65 -0.44
CA ILE A 14 4.68 -1.83 -0.43
C ILE A 14 4.31 -3.28 -0.10
N GLU A 15 5.01 -4.28 -0.64
CA GLU A 15 4.80 -5.68 -0.27
C GLU A 15 5.03 -5.90 1.23
N GLY A 16 6.13 -5.37 1.77
CA GLY A 16 6.43 -5.45 3.20
C GLY A 16 5.36 -4.78 4.07
N LEU A 17 4.82 -3.63 3.62
CA LEU A 17 3.71 -2.96 4.30
C LEU A 17 2.44 -3.83 4.29
N LEU A 18 2.09 -4.41 3.14
CA LEU A 18 0.91 -5.28 2.98
C LEU A 18 1.02 -6.50 3.90
N ASP A 19 2.16 -7.18 3.90
CA ASP A 19 2.42 -8.34 4.76
C ASP A 19 2.33 -7.96 6.24
N GLY A 20 2.90 -6.83 6.64
CA GLY A 20 2.82 -6.33 8.01
C GLY A 20 1.39 -6.06 8.47
N ILE A 21 0.55 -5.48 7.60
CA ILE A 21 -0.87 -5.23 7.91
C ILE A 21 -1.64 -6.55 8.02
N LEU A 22 -1.41 -7.51 7.14
CA LEU A 22 -2.07 -8.81 7.17
C LEU A 22 -1.67 -9.64 8.39
N LEU A 23 -0.37 -9.71 8.71
CA LEU A 23 0.15 -10.46 9.86
C LEU A 23 -0.30 -9.87 11.21
N SER A 24 -0.53 -8.56 11.28
CA SER A 24 -1.13 -7.91 12.46
C SER A 24 -2.66 -8.10 12.56
N GLY A 25 -3.25 -8.87 11.65
CA GLY A 25 -4.68 -9.18 11.60
C GLY A 25 -5.54 -7.96 11.28
N VAL A 26 -4.98 -6.92 10.62
CA VAL A 26 -5.63 -5.63 10.36
C VAL A 26 -6.07 -4.91 11.65
N SER A 27 -5.81 -5.50 12.82
CA SER A 27 -6.39 -5.15 14.11
C SER A 27 -5.70 -3.92 14.72
N VAL A 28 -4.38 -3.81 14.51
CA VAL A 28 -3.52 -2.78 15.09
C VAL A 28 -2.92 -1.89 14.00
N THR A 29 -3.68 -0.93 13.49
CA THR A 29 -3.09 0.10 12.61
C THR A 29 -2.42 1.19 13.45
N LEU A 30 -1.11 1.03 13.67
CA LEU A 30 -0.27 2.00 14.37
C LEU A 30 -0.09 3.29 13.55
N ASP A 31 0.16 4.41 14.22
CA ASP A 31 0.50 5.69 13.56
C ASP A 31 1.69 5.56 12.60
N GLY A 32 2.64 4.67 12.93
CA GLY A 32 3.76 4.32 12.07
C GLY A 32 3.31 3.74 10.73
N THR A 33 2.33 2.84 10.72
CA THR A 33 1.80 2.21 9.50
C THR A 33 1.13 3.23 8.58
N LEU A 34 0.34 4.15 9.16
CA LEU A 34 -0.32 5.22 8.38
C LEU A 34 0.70 6.18 7.77
N ARG A 35 1.73 6.57 8.54
CA ARG A 35 2.83 7.40 8.03
C ARG A 35 3.59 6.72 6.90
N GLU A 36 3.89 5.43 7.05
CA GLU A 36 4.61 4.67 6.05
C GLU A 36 3.80 4.53 4.75
N MET A 37 2.50 4.28 4.88
CA MET A 37 1.58 4.24 3.74
C MET A 37 1.57 5.58 2.97
N ASN A 38 1.52 6.70 3.67
CA ASN A 38 1.59 8.03 3.07
C ASN A 38 2.95 8.29 2.39
N ARG A 39 4.05 7.91 3.05
CA ARG A 39 5.41 7.99 2.48
C ARG A 39 5.50 7.24 1.15
N LEU A 40 4.97 6.01 1.11
CA LEU A 40 4.97 5.18 -0.08
C LEU A 40 4.05 5.73 -1.18
N ALA A 41 2.90 6.31 -0.82
CA ALA A 41 2.02 6.96 -1.78
C ALA A 41 2.72 8.13 -2.51
N VAL A 42 3.43 8.97 -1.76
CA VAL A 42 4.23 10.07 -2.33
C VAL A 42 5.37 9.55 -3.20
N SER A 43 6.02 8.45 -2.80
CA SER A 43 7.08 7.82 -3.60
C SER A 43 6.52 7.22 -4.90
N CYS A 44 5.35 6.58 -4.87
CA CYS A 44 4.65 6.11 -6.06
C CYS A 44 4.36 7.25 -7.03
N ASP A 45 3.81 8.37 -6.54
CA ASP A 45 3.47 9.52 -7.38
C ASP A 45 4.71 10.12 -8.06
N LYS A 46 5.81 10.27 -7.31
CA LYS A 46 7.11 10.74 -7.84
C LYS A 46 7.68 9.84 -8.94
N LEU A 47 7.41 8.54 -8.89
CA LEU A 47 7.87 7.56 -9.86
C LEU A 47 6.86 7.34 -11.01
N GLY A 48 5.75 8.10 -11.04
CA GLY A 48 4.73 8.00 -12.07
C GLY A 48 3.72 6.86 -11.87
N LEU A 49 3.70 6.21 -10.70
CA LEU A 49 2.72 5.20 -10.31
C LEU A 49 1.48 5.84 -9.65
N LYS A 50 0.75 6.66 -10.41
CA LYS A 50 -0.39 7.44 -9.87
C LYS A 50 -1.49 6.57 -9.26
N GLU A 51 -1.76 5.43 -9.89
CA GLU A 51 -2.76 4.47 -9.46
C GLU A 51 -2.34 3.82 -8.14
N GLY A 52 -1.07 3.46 -7.99
CA GLY A 52 -0.51 2.95 -6.74
C GLY A 52 -0.59 3.98 -5.61
N ALA A 53 -0.28 5.25 -5.92
CA ALA A 53 -0.40 6.34 -4.96
C ALA A 53 -1.85 6.52 -4.48
N SER A 54 -2.81 6.54 -5.42
CA SER A 54 -4.24 6.67 -5.11
C SER A 54 -4.76 5.51 -4.24
N MET A 55 -4.36 4.28 -4.55
CA MET A 55 -4.72 3.10 -3.75
C MET A 55 -4.18 3.17 -2.32
N LEU A 56 -2.93 3.63 -2.14
CA LEU A 56 -2.32 3.80 -0.82
C LEU A 56 -3.00 4.90 -0.01
N PHE A 57 -3.32 6.05 -0.61
CA PHE A 57 -4.07 7.10 0.07
C PHE A 57 -5.47 6.64 0.50
N ASN A 58 -6.19 5.93 -0.39
CA ASN A 58 -7.50 5.40 -0.05
C ASN A 58 -7.44 4.39 1.11
N LEU A 59 -6.44 3.50 1.09
CA LEU A 59 -6.23 2.54 2.17
C LEU A 59 -5.88 3.25 3.50
N GLU A 60 -5.09 4.32 3.46
CA GLU A 60 -4.80 5.15 4.63
C GLU A 60 -6.07 5.76 5.23
N GLU A 61 -6.97 6.29 4.38
CA GLU A 61 -8.24 6.86 4.83
C GLU A 61 -9.17 5.82 5.44
N ILE A 62 -9.30 4.64 4.83
CA ILE A 62 -10.10 3.53 5.38
C ILE A 62 -9.57 3.16 6.76
N LEU A 63 -8.26 2.95 6.89
CA LEU A 63 -7.63 2.57 8.16
C LEU A 63 -7.72 3.69 9.22
N LYS A 64 -7.72 4.97 8.82
CA LYS A 64 -7.98 6.09 9.74
C LYS A 64 -9.41 6.07 10.29
N LYS A 65 -10.41 5.77 9.46
CA LYS A 65 -11.82 5.67 9.89
C LYS A 65 -12.02 4.62 10.98
N LYS A 66 -11.23 3.53 10.95
CA LYS A 66 -11.20 2.53 12.04
C LYS A 66 -11.13 3.13 13.43
N ARG A 67 -10.31 4.17 13.61
CA ARG A 67 -10.05 4.77 14.93
C ARG A 67 -11.25 5.53 15.49
N HIS A 68 -12.19 5.89 14.64
CA HIS A 68 -13.30 6.78 14.99
C HIS A 68 -14.66 6.09 14.86
N THR A 69 -14.72 4.84 14.40
CA THR A 69 -15.99 4.15 14.11
C THR A 69 -15.99 2.74 14.71
N LEU A 70 -16.98 2.45 15.56
CA LEU A 70 -17.19 1.12 16.13
C LEU A 70 -17.57 0.07 15.07
N ASN A 71 -18.15 0.52 13.94
CA ASN A 71 -18.61 -0.31 12.83
C ASN A 71 -17.58 -0.34 11.69
N PHE A 72 -16.34 -0.70 12.03
CA PHE A 72 -15.27 -0.77 11.05
C PHE A 72 -15.47 -1.95 10.08
N ASP A 73 -15.57 -1.65 8.79
CA ASP A 73 -15.67 -2.67 7.74
C ASP A 73 -14.29 -3.26 7.44
N VAL A 74 -13.97 -4.37 8.12
CA VAL A 74 -12.73 -5.12 7.89
C VAL A 74 -12.69 -5.69 6.47
N ASP A 75 -13.82 -6.05 5.88
CA ASP A 75 -13.88 -6.61 4.53
C ASP A 75 -13.48 -5.55 3.50
N GLU A 76 -13.85 -4.28 3.70
CA GLU A 76 -13.41 -3.15 2.86
C GLU A 76 -11.88 -3.00 2.86
N VAL A 77 -11.25 -3.16 4.03
CA VAL A 77 -9.79 -3.11 4.14
C VAL A 77 -9.15 -4.28 3.42
N VAL A 78 -9.63 -5.50 3.66
CA VAL A 78 -9.07 -6.72 3.04
C VAL A 78 -9.21 -6.64 1.53
N ARG A 79 -10.34 -6.17 1.02
CA ARG A 79 -10.54 -5.90 -0.43
C ARG A 79 -9.52 -4.90 -0.95
N SER A 80 -9.32 -3.79 -0.23
CA SER A 80 -8.37 -2.74 -0.64
C SER A 80 -6.91 -3.22 -0.63
N LEU A 81 -6.52 -4.00 0.37
CA LEU A 81 -5.22 -4.66 0.44
C LEU A 81 -5.02 -5.64 -0.72
N ALA A 82 -6.04 -6.46 -1.04
CA ALA A 82 -5.97 -7.43 -2.14
C ALA A 82 -5.83 -6.74 -3.51
N VAL A 83 -6.53 -5.63 -3.73
CA VAL A 83 -6.41 -4.83 -4.96
C VAL A 83 -5.01 -4.23 -5.08
N LEU A 84 -4.47 -3.65 -3.99
CA LEU A 84 -3.12 -3.10 -3.99
C LEU A 84 -2.05 -4.19 -4.21
N GLY A 85 -2.19 -5.37 -3.58
CA GLY A 85 -1.30 -6.50 -3.81
C GLY A 85 -1.34 -7.02 -5.25
N SER A 86 -2.52 -7.02 -5.88
CA SER A 86 -2.68 -7.37 -7.29
C SER A 86 -1.99 -6.34 -8.20
N TYR A 87 -2.14 -5.05 -7.90
CA TYR A 87 -1.46 -3.97 -8.61
C TYR A 87 0.07 -4.12 -8.55
N VAL A 88 0.60 -4.33 -7.34
CA VAL A 88 2.04 -4.52 -7.13
C VAL A 88 2.56 -5.74 -7.91
N SER A 89 1.83 -6.85 -7.88
CA SER A 89 2.18 -8.05 -8.65
C SER A 89 2.24 -7.78 -10.16
N LEU A 90 1.29 -7.00 -10.69
CA LEU A 90 1.28 -6.60 -12.11
C LEU A 90 2.47 -5.71 -12.46
N VAL A 91 2.82 -4.73 -11.61
CA VAL A 91 3.99 -3.87 -11.83
C VAL A 91 5.27 -4.71 -11.85
N LYS A 92 5.45 -5.62 -10.88
CA LYS A 92 6.60 -6.55 -10.86
C LYS A 92 6.66 -7.42 -12.12
N GLY A 93 5.51 -7.94 -12.57
CA GLY A 93 5.42 -8.72 -13.80
C GLY A 93 5.93 -7.94 -15.02
N LYS A 94 5.55 -6.67 -15.13
CA LYS A 94 6.05 -5.78 -16.19
C LYS A 94 7.53 -5.48 -16.06
N MET A 95 8.06 -5.32 -14.85
CA MET A 95 9.49 -5.07 -14.62
C MET A 95 10.38 -6.27 -14.97
N LYS A 96 9.91 -7.50 -14.78
CA LYS A 96 10.66 -8.73 -15.14
C LYS A 96 10.70 -9.01 -16.65
N GLY A 97 9.84 -8.34 -17.43
CA GLY A 97 9.75 -8.48 -18.89
C GLY A 97 10.58 -7.46 -19.68
N ILE A 98 11.40 -6.64 -19.00
CA ILE A 98 12.31 -5.63 -19.60
C ILE A 98 13.75 -6.12 -19.51
#